data_AF-U2JKD1-F1
#
_entry.id   AF-U2JKD1-F1
#
_cell.length_a   1.000
_cell.length_b   1.000
_cell.length_c   1.000
_cell.angle_alpha   90.00
_cell.angle_beta   90.00
_cell.angle_gamma   90.00
#
_symmetry.space_group_name_H-M   'P 1'
#
loop_
_entity.id
_entity.type
_entity.pdbx_description
1 polymer ?
#
loop_
_entity_poly.entity_id
_entity_poly.type
_entity_poly.pdbx_seq_one_letter_code
_entity_poly.pdbx_strand_id
1 'polypeptide(L)' 'MYFSLVLENENGERLDMTTTANQYMTSKIEGLNPPAGTISTSSYAGMNGSYLNNAFIEKRNVVISFAMRGIGIEK' A
#
# COMPACT_ATOMS: atom_id res chain seq x y z
N MET A 1 -0.33 -17.29 -6.93
CA MET A 1 0.13 -16.03 -6.31
C MET A 1 -0.23 -16.12 -4.84
N TYR A 2 0.75 -16.32 -3.96
CA TYR A 2 0.55 -16.47 -2.52
C TYR A 2 0.82 -15.11 -1.86
N PHE A 3 -0.18 -14.53 -1.20
CA PHE A 3 -0.01 -13.35 -0.36
C PHE A 3 -0.45 -13.72 1.05
N SER A 4 0.19 -13.14 2.07
CA SER A 4 -0.23 -13.23 3.46
C SER A 4 -0.61 -11.83 3.93
N LEU A 5 -1.79 -11.68 4.52
CA LEU A 5 -2.27 -10.44 5.09
C LEU A 5 -2.49 -10.63 6.58
N VAL A 6 -1.59 -10.05 7.38
CA VAL A 6 -1.69 -10.01 8.84
C VAL A 6 -1.95 -8.57 9.25
N LEU A 7 -3.10 -8.32 9.88
CA LEU A 7 -3.42 -7.05 10.52
C LEU A 7 -2.92 -7.13 11.97
N GLU A 8 -2.02 -6.23 12.37
CA GLU A 8 -1.54 -6.12 13.75
C GLU A 8 -1.96 -4.76 14.31
N ASN A 9 -2.60 -4.76 15.48
CA ASN A 9 -2.91 -3.51 16.20
C ASN A 9 -1.74 -3.08 17.09
N GLU A 10 -1.81 -1.87 17.64
CA GLU A 10 -0.76 -1.34 18.54
C GLU A 10 -0.58 -2.16 19.82
N ASN A 11 -1.57 -2.98 20.19
CA ASN A 11 -1.52 -3.89 21.33
C ASN A 11 -0.83 -5.24 21.00
N GLY A 12 -0.36 -5.44 19.77
CA GLY A 12 0.27 -6.67 19.31
C GLY A 12 -0.70 -7.81 18.99
N GLU A 13 -2.01 -7.55 18.95
CA GLU A 13 -2.98 -8.54 18.48
C GLU A 13 -2.90 -8.66 16.97
N ARG A 14 -2.66 -9.88 16.50
CA ARG A 14 -2.52 -10.23 15.09
C ARG A 14 -3.76 -10.96 14.58
N LEU A 15 -4.39 -10.43 13.55
CA LEU A 15 -5.46 -11.07 12.79
C LEU A 15 -4.91 -11.50 11.43
N ASP A 16 -4.82 -12.82 11.21
CA ASP A 16 -4.42 -13.39 9.94
C ASP A 16 -5.64 -13.58 9.02
N MET A 17 -5.75 -12.72 8.02
CA MET A 17 -6.82 -12.76 7.03
C MET A 17 -6.58 -13.80 5.93
N THR A 18 -5.40 -14.44 5.92
CA THR A 18 -5.00 -15.45 4.93
C THR A 18 -5.51 -16.84 5.31
N THR A 19 -5.48 -17.16 6.61
CA THR A 19 -5.92 -18.46 7.15
C THR A 19 -7.41 -18.47 7.48
N THR A 20 -8.01 -17.29 7.69
CA THR A 20 -9.46 -17.11 7.89
C THR A 20 -10.22 -16.98 6.56
N ALA A 21 -9.77 -17.72 5.53
CA ALA A 21 -10.25 -17.63 4.15
C ALA A 21 -11.74 -17.94 3.97
N ASN A 22 -12.39 -18.62 4.93
CA ASN A 22 -13.83 -18.90 4.91
C ASN A 22 -14.70 -17.74 5.43
N GLN A 23 -14.13 -16.69 6.06
CA GLN A 23 -14.91 -15.56 6.63
C GLN A 23 -14.53 -14.20 6.04
N TYR A 24 -13.28 -14.03 5.57
CA TYR A 24 -12.78 -12.77 5.04
C TYR A 24 -12.12 -12.99 3.68
N MET A 25 -12.82 -12.65 2.60
CA MET A 25 -12.24 -12.71 1.26
C MET A 25 -11.57 -11.35 0.98
N THR A 26 -10.26 -11.28 1.18
CA THR A 26 -9.48 -10.10 0.75
C THR A 26 -9.53 -10.04 -0.78
N SER A 27 -10.24 -9.05 -1.31
CA SER A 27 -10.59 -8.97 -2.74
C SER A 27 -9.46 -8.35 -3.56
N LYS A 28 -8.77 -7.34 -3.01
CA LYS A 28 -7.70 -6.63 -3.72
C LYS A 28 -6.88 -5.77 -2.75
N ILE A 29 -5.56 -5.73 -2.94
CA ILE A 29 -4.67 -4.78 -2.26
C ILE A 29 -4.08 -3.86 -3.33
N GLU A 30 -4.30 -2.56 -3.21
CA GLU A 30 -3.77 -1.53 -4.10
C GLU A 30 -2.85 -0.57 -3.34
N GLY A 31 -1.94 0.09 -4.08
CA GLY A 31 -1.02 1.06 -3.48
C GLY A 31 0.22 0.43 -2.82
N LEU A 32 0.60 -0.79 -3.20
CA LEU A 32 1.89 -1.38 -2.79
C LEU A 32 3.08 -0.82 -3.59
N ASN A 33 2.82 -0.37 -4.82
CA ASN A 33 3.85 0.24 -5.66
C ASN A 33 4.37 1.53 -5.02
N PRO A 34 5.68 1.84 -5.17
CA PRO A 34 6.24 3.08 -4.68
C PRO A 34 5.53 4.27 -5.33
N PRO A 35 5.15 5.30 -4.56
CA PRO A 35 4.54 6.51 -5.11
C PRO A 35 5.53 7.26 -6.00
N ALA A 36 5.02 8.05 -6.94
CA ALA A 36 5.85 8.84 -7.83
C ALA A 36 6.69 9.84 -7.03
N GLY A 37 7.98 9.92 -7.36
CA GLY A 37 8.88 10.93 -6.82
C GLY A 37 8.82 12.20 -7.65
N THR A 38 8.73 13.36 -7.00
CA THR A 38 8.85 14.65 -7.68
C THR A 38 10.27 15.17 -7.47
N ILE A 39 10.96 15.46 -8.57
CA ILE A 39 12.31 16.03 -8.57
C ILE A 39 12.22 17.47 -9.11
N SER A 40 12.65 18.42 -8.30
CA SER A 40 12.77 19.82 -8.70
C SER A 40 14.21 20.08 -9.11
N THR A 41 14.41 20.42 -10.38
CA THR A 41 15.71 20.84 -10.91
C THR A 41 15.63 22.25 -11.49
N SER A 42 16.76 22.96 -11.46
CA SER A 42 16.92 24.27 -12.09
C SER A 42 18.03 24.23 -13.14
N SER A 43 17.79 24.83 -14.29
CA SER A 43 18.78 24.97 -15.36
C SER A 43 19.61 26.24 -15.13
N TYR A 44 20.93 26.14 -15.21
CA TYR A 44 21.81 27.29 -15.19
C TYR A 44 22.28 27.61 -16.62
N ALA A 45 22.09 28.86 -17.06
CA ALA A 45 22.45 29.28 -18.41
C ALA A 45 23.96 29.14 -18.64
N GLY A 46 24.34 28.47 -19.73
CA GLY A 46 25.75 28.28 -20.12
C GLY A 46 26.45 27.07 -19.50
N MET A 47 25.76 26.22 -18.74
CA MET A 47 26.32 24.97 -18.21
C MET A 47 25.47 23.76 -18.63
N ASN A 48 26.11 22.67 -19.03
CA ASN A 48 25.41 21.42 -19.31
C ASN A 48 24.98 20.76 -17.99
N GLY A 49 23.71 20.37 -17.89
CA GLY A 49 23.13 19.74 -16.69
C GLY A 49 22.11 20.61 -15.96
N SER A 50 21.73 20.21 -14.75
CA SER A 50 20.77 20.93 -13.91
C SER A 50 21.12 20.76 -12.45
N TYR A 51 20.83 21.79 -11.64
CA TYR A 51 20.96 21.72 -10.19
C TYR A 51 19.75 21.03 -9.59
N LEU A 52 19.97 20.12 -8.65
CA LEU A 52 18.91 19.54 -7.85
C LEU A 52 18.55 20.52 -6.74
N ASN A 53 17.31 21.01 -6.73
CA ASN A 53 16.82 21.90 -5.68
C ASN A 53 16.20 21.10 -4.53
N ASN A 54 15.36 20.12 -4.87
CA ASN A 54 14.71 19.24 -3.91
C ASN A 54 14.23 17.96 -4.60
N ALA A 55 14.11 16.88 -3.83
CA ALA A 55 13.44 15.65 -4.25
C ALA A 55 12.58 15.15 -3.09
N PHE A 56 11.30 14.86 -3.36
CA PHE A 56 10.40 14.31 -2.36
C PHE A 56 9.58 13.15 -2.93
N ILE A 57 9.24 12.23 -2.04
CA ILE A 57 8.36 11.11 -2.30
C ILE A 57 7.06 11.36 -1.53
N GLU A 58 5.93 11.30 -2.22
CA GLU A 58 4.64 11.53 -1.60
C GLU A 58 4.25 10.42 -0.62
N LYS A 59 3.33 10.74 0.30
CA LYS A 59 2.76 9.73 1.20
C LYS A 59 2.04 8.67 0.38
N ARG A 60 2.29 7.39 0.71
CA ARG A 60 1.63 6.25 0.07
C ARG A 60 0.33 5.91 0.80
N ASN A 61 -0.77 5.83 0.06
CA ASN A 61 -2.02 5.28 0.56
C ASN A 61 -2.12 3.80 0.15
N VAL A 62 -2.24 2.91 1.12
CA VAL A 62 -2.48 1.48 0.88
C VAL A 62 -3.97 1.23 1.04
N VAL A 63 -4.63 0.76 -0.02
CA VAL A 63 -6.07 0.48 -0.02
C VAL A 63 -6.26 -1.03 0.02
N ILE A 64 -6.86 -1.52 1.11
CA ILE A 64 -7.17 -2.94 1.31
C ILE A 64 -8.68 -3.10 1.12
N SER A 65 -9.07 -3.70 0.01
CA SER A 65 -10.48 -4.04 -0.26
C SER A 65 -10.76 -5.46 0.23
N PHE A 66 -11.70 -5.60 1.16
CA PHE A 66 -12.14 -6.90 1.67
C PHE A 66 -13.66 -7.03 1.55
N ALA A 67 -14.12 -8.26 1.28
CA ALA A 67 -15.53 -8.62 1.35
C ALA A 67 -15.71 -9.56 2.56
N MET A 68 -16.59 -9.18 3.47
CA MET A 68 -17.00 -10.03 4.60
C MET A 68 -18.26 -10.78 4.22
N ARG A 69 -18.22 -12.11 4.27
CA ARG A 69 -19.45 -12.91 4.17
C ARG A 69 -20.15 -12.82 5.52
N GLY A 70 -21.34 -12.21 5.56
CA GLY A 70 -22.13 -12.12 6.78
C GLY A 70 -22.37 -13.50 7.38
N ILE A 71 -22.24 -13.59 8.71
CA ILE A 71 -22.45 -14.81 9.49
C ILE A 71 -23.93 -15.21 9.33
N GLY A 72 -24.20 -16.40 8.76
CA GLY A 72 -25.55 -16.90 8.49
C GLY A 72 -25.72 -17.72 7.20
N ILE A 73 -24.67 -17.87 6.39
CA ILE A 73 -24.71 -18.67 5.15
C ILE A 73 -23.81 -19.89 5.30
N GLU A 74 -24.31 -20.92 6.01
CA GLU A 74 -24.12 -22.35 5.71
C GLU A 74 -24.71 -23.16 6.88
N LYS A 75 -25.69 -24.01 6.55
CA LYS A 75 -26.34 -24.99 7.42
C LYS A 75 -25.90 -26.38 6.95
#